data_AF-A0A7J2I350-F1
#
_entry.id   AF-A0A7J2I350-F1
#
_cell.length_a   1.000
_cell.length_b   1.000
_cell.length_c   1.000
_cell.angle_alpha   90.00
_cell.angle_beta   90.00
_cell.angle_gamma   90.00
#
_symmetry.space_group_name_H-M   'P 1'
#
loop_
_entity.id
_entity.type
_entity.pdbx_description
1 polymer ?
#
loop_
_entity_poly.entity_id
_entity_poly.type
_entity_poly.pdbx_seq_one_letter_code
_entity_poly.pdbx_strand_id
1 'polypeptide(L)'
;MNALTERIMQSIDIVSFIQEHIRLKRCGKNYVGLCPFHPEHHPSFTVNPEAQLFYCFGCGRGGNIFNFVMEYYRCSFSEAVAILSEKTGIKEEKTDALTEFLKKMQCLFEKRLLQSNHALAYL
;
A
#
# COMPACT_ATOMS: atom_id res chain seq x y z
N MET A 1 2.68 9.77 0.92
CA MET A 1 2.10 8.44 1.21
C MET A 1 1.13 8.61 2.36
N ASN A 2 0.00 7.90 2.39
CA ASN A 2 -0.91 7.92 3.54
C ASN A 2 -0.72 6.64 4.38
N ALA A 3 -1.16 6.66 5.63
CA ALA A 3 -0.98 5.53 6.56
C ALA A 3 -1.54 4.19 6.03
N LEU A 4 -2.60 4.24 5.22
CA LEU A 4 -3.16 3.05 4.56
C LEU A 4 -2.14 2.43 3.59
N THR A 5 -1.62 3.22 2.66
CA THR A 5 -0.68 2.74 1.63
C THR A 5 0.60 2.14 2.22
N GLU A 6 1.10 2.70 3.31
CA GLU A 6 2.28 2.18 4.02
C GLU A 6 2.00 0.82 4.64
N ARG A 7 0.85 0.67 5.33
CA ARG A 7 0.44 -0.61 5.92
C ARG A 7 0.28 -1.70 4.86
N ILE A 8 -0.33 -1.37 3.72
CA ILE A 8 -0.46 -2.29 2.59
C ILE A 8 0.91 -2.72 2.09
N MET A 9 1.83 -1.77 1.84
CA MET A 9 3.18 -2.09 1.38
C MET A 9 3.97 -2.96 2.35
N GLN A 10 3.85 -2.73 3.65
CA GLN A 10 4.54 -3.53 4.66
C GLN A 10 3.98 -4.95 4.78
N SER A 11 2.73 -5.16 4.37
CA SER A 11 2.06 -6.47 4.46
C SER A 11 2.27 -7.38 3.25
N ILE A 12 2.82 -6.86 2.16
CA ILE A 12 2.98 -7.60 0.90
C ILE A 12 4.47 -7.82 0.63
N ASP A 13 4.84 -9.08 0.39
CA ASP A 13 6.09 -9.39 -0.29
C ASP A 13 5.92 -9.28 -1.81
N ILE A 14 6.63 -8.33 -2.42
CA ILE A 14 6.57 -8.06 -3.85
C ILE A 14 6.93 -9.29 -4.71
N VAL A 15 7.86 -10.13 -4.26
CA VAL A 15 8.28 -11.32 -5.03
C VAL A 15 7.13 -12.31 -5.07
N SER A 16 6.57 -12.65 -3.91
CA SER A 16 5.44 -13.56 -3.79
C SER A 16 4.25 -13.08 -4.63
N PHE A 17 3.89 -11.79 -4.54
CA PHE A 17 2.79 -11.23 -5.32
C PHE A 17 3.02 -11.33 -6.84
N ILE A 18 4.21 -10.93 -7.31
CA ILE A 18 4.49 -10.95 -8.75
C ILE A 18 4.57 -12.40 -9.28
N GLN A 19 5.04 -13.35 -8.47
CA GLN A 19 5.09 -14.76 -8.83
C GLN A 19 3.71 -15.40 -9.04
N GLU A 20 2.64 -14.81 -8.51
CA GLU A 20 1.26 -15.22 -8.82
C GLU A 20 0.88 -14.92 -10.29
N HIS A 21 1.56 -13.96 -10.93
CA HIS A 21 1.21 -13.44 -12.25
C HIS A 21 2.21 -13.84 -13.34
N ILE A 22 3.50 -13.94 -13.01
CA ILE A 22 4.57 -14.28 -13.95
C ILE A 22 5.58 -15.24 -13.31
N ARG A 23 6.23 -16.05 -14.15
CA ARG A 23 7.31 -16.93 -13.67
C ARG A 23 8.57 -16.13 -13.42
N LEU A 24 9.05 -16.15 -12.18
CA LEU A 24 10.33 -15.60 -11.79
C LEU A 24 11.29 -16.72 -11.34
N LYS A 25 12.55 -16.60 -11.72
CA LYS A 25 13.65 -17.46 -11.28
C LYS A 25 14.61 -16.66 -10.41
N ARG A 26 15.05 -17.26 -9.30
CA ARG A 26 16.05 -16.64 -8.42
C ARG A 26 17.42 -16.56 -9.12
N CYS A 27 17.99 -15.36 -9.17
CA CYS A 27 19.30 -15.04 -9.74
C CYS A 27 20.08 -14.18 -8.74
N GLY A 28 20.96 -14.82 -7.96
CA GLY A 28 21.67 -14.16 -6.87
C GLY A 28 20.71 -13.67 -5.78
N LYS A 29 20.73 -12.37 -5.50
CA LYS A 29 19.83 -11.71 -4.54
C LYS A 29 18.46 -11.35 -5.14
N ASN A 30 18.36 -11.30 -6.46
CA ASN A 30 17.17 -10.85 -7.17
C ASN A 30 16.39 -12.02 -7.78
N TYR A 31 15.21 -11.71 -8.29
CA TYR A 31 14.37 -12.61 -9.07
C TYR A 31 14.23 -12.05 -10.48
N VAL A 32 14.33 -12.89 -11.50
CA VAL A 32 14.37 -12.48 -12.90
C VAL A 32 13.37 -13.30 -13.73
N GLY A 33 12.70 -12.67 -14.68
CA GLY A 33 11.74 -13.32 -15.59
C GLY A 33 11.45 -12.48 -16.84
N LEU A 34 10.48 -12.95 -17.64
CA LEU A 34 9.97 -12.20 -18.78
C LEU A 34 9.05 -11.08 -18.29
N CYS A 35 9.18 -9.92 -18.91
CA CYS A 35 8.39 -8.75 -18.60
C CYS A 35 6.95 -8.92 -19.09
N PRO A 36 5.94 -8.74 -18.22
CA PRO A 36 4.53 -8.80 -18.62
C PRO A 36 4.08 -7.58 -19.41
N PHE A 37 4.89 -6.51 -19.46
CA PHE A 37 4.47 -5.21 -19.97
C PHE A 37 4.92 -4.92 -21.40
N HIS A 38 5.81 -5.75 -21.96
CA HIS A 38 6.22 -5.65 -23.35
C HIS A 38 6.65 -7.03 -23.87
N PRO A 39 6.49 -7.30 -25.18
CA PRO A 39 6.91 -8.56 -25.76
C PRO A 39 8.44 -8.65 -25.81
N GLU A 40 9.00 -9.71 -25.25
CA GLU A 40 10.43 -10.00 -25.28
C GLU A 40 10.71 -11.51 -25.28
N HIS A 41 11.91 -11.90 -25.75
CA HIS A 41 12.37 -13.30 -25.74
C HIS A 41 13.39 -13.58 -24.62
N HIS A 42 14.12 -12.56 -24.18
CA HIS A 42 15.12 -12.67 -23.14
C HIS A 42 14.59 -12.02 -21.86
N PRO A 43 14.80 -12.63 -20.68
CA PRO A 43 14.24 -12.11 -19.45
C PRO A 43 14.94 -10.81 -19.05
N SER A 44 14.20 -9.69 -19.01
CA SER A 44 14.72 -8.39 -18.57
C SER A 44 14.03 -7.85 -17.31
N PHE A 45 12.98 -8.53 -16.84
CA PHE A 45 12.22 -8.13 -15.66
C PHE A 45 12.89 -8.63 -14.39
N THR A 46 13.29 -7.71 -13.51
CA THR A 46 14.02 -8.00 -12.28
C THR A 46 13.23 -7.50 -11.06
N VAL A 47 13.15 -8.31 -10.02
CA VAL A 47 12.55 -7.96 -8.72
C VAL A 47 13.62 -8.08 -7.64
N ASN A 48 13.77 -7.02 -6.86
CA ASN A 48 14.65 -6.98 -5.70
C ASN A 48 13.80 -7.14 -4.42
N PRO A 49 13.91 -8.28 -3.70
CA PRO A 49 13.14 -8.52 -2.48
C PRO A 49 13.53 -7.61 -1.32
N GLU A 50 14.79 -7.20 -1.22
CA GLU A 50 15.29 -6.35 -0.14
C GLU A 50 14.78 -4.90 -0.30
N ALA A 51 14.80 -4.40 -1.54
CA ALA A 51 14.28 -3.07 -1.85
C ALA A 51 12.75 -3.03 -1.98
N GLN A 52 12.08 -4.19 -2.11
CA GLN A 52 10.66 -4.30 -2.46
C GLN A 52 10.30 -3.52 -3.74
N LEU A 53 11.15 -3.64 -4.76
CA LEU A 53 11.01 -2.96 -6.06
C LEU A 53 11.18 -3.92 -7.22
N PHE A 54 10.53 -3.60 -8.35
CA PHE A 54 10.81 -4.22 -9.63
C PHE A 54 11.37 -3.20 -10.63
N TYR A 55 12.11 -3.69 -11.62
CA TYR A 55 12.54 -2.92 -12.77
C TYR A 55 12.71 -3.83 -13.98
N CYS A 56 12.26 -3.37 -15.14
CA CYS A 56 12.47 -4.03 -16.41
C CYS A 56 13.52 -3.28 -17.22
N PHE A 57 14.67 -3.93 -17.46
CA PHE A 57 15.77 -3.35 -18.23
C PHE A 57 15.48 -3.26 -19.74
N GLY A 58 14.44 -3.93 -20.24
CA GLY A 58 14.03 -3.86 -21.65
C GLY A 58 13.14 -2.66 -21.98
N CYS A 59 12.17 -2.33 -21.13
CA CYS A 59 11.20 -1.26 -21.38
C CYS A 59 11.25 -0.08 -20.39
N GLY A 60 12.10 -0.16 -19.36
CA GLY A 60 12.28 0.91 -18.37
C GLY A 60 11.18 1.02 -17.31
N ARG A 61 10.12 0.20 -17.38
CA ARG A 61 9.09 0.17 -16.33
C ARG A 61 9.66 -0.35 -15.02
N GLY A 62 9.33 0.31 -13.92
CA GLY A 62 9.77 -0.05 -12.59
C GLY A 62 8.97 0.64 -11.51
N GLY A 63 9.18 0.21 -10.27
CA GLY A 63 8.55 0.79 -9.10
C GLY A 63 8.21 -0.23 -8.04
N ASN A 64 7.28 0.14 -7.16
CA ASN A 64 6.81 -0.72 -6.09
C ASN A 64 5.61 -1.58 -6.54
N ILE A 65 4.99 -2.26 -5.58
CA ILE A 65 3.82 -3.10 -5.85
C ILE A 65 2.64 -2.35 -6.48
N PHE A 66 2.39 -1.09 -6.09
CA PHE A 66 1.33 -0.29 -6.70
C PHE A 66 1.63 0.00 -8.16
N ASN A 67 2.88 0.33 -8.51
CA ASN A 67 3.27 0.52 -9.90
C ASN A 67 3.04 -0.75 -10.72
N PHE A 68 3.38 -1.92 -10.16
CA PHE A 68 3.15 -3.19 -10.84
C PHE A 68 1.65 -3.42 -11.09
N VAL A 69 0.81 -3.25 -10.06
CA VAL A 69 -0.64 -3.45 -10.17
C VAL A 69 -1.26 -2.48 -11.17
N MET A 70 -0.89 -1.20 -11.13
CA MET A 70 -1.40 -0.21 -12.09
C MET A 70 -1.04 -0.58 -13.53
N GLU A 71 0.20 -0.95 -13.80
CA GLU A 71 0.65 -1.33 -15.15
C GLU A 71 0.03 -2.66 -15.61
N TYR A 72 -0.08 -3.64 -14.71
CA TYR A 72 -0.56 -4.99 -15.02
C TYR A 72 -2.07 -5.01 -15.25
N TYR A 73 -2.84 -4.38 -14.36
CA TYR A 73 -4.30 -4.32 -14.44
C TYR A 73 -4.83 -3.12 -15.23
N ARG A 74 -3.94 -2.22 -15.70
CA ARG A 74 -4.29 -0.97 -16.39
C ARG A 74 -5.31 -0.15 -15.60
N CYS A 75 -5.07 -0.02 -14.30
CA CYS A 75 -5.96 0.66 -13.38
C CYS A 75 -5.31 1.93 -12.81
N SER A 76 -6.15 2.82 -12.30
CA SER A 76 -5.72 4.00 -11.55
C SER A 76 -5.09 3.62 -10.21
N PHE A 77 -4.41 4.58 -9.57
CA PHE A 77 -3.84 4.37 -8.24
C PHE A 77 -4.89 4.02 -7.18
N SER A 78 -6.06 4.66 -7.22
CA SER A 78 -7.13 4.37 -6.25
C SER A 78 -7.68 2.95 -6.41
N GLU A 79 -7.79 2.46 -7.64
CA GLU A 79 -8.18 1.08 -7.91
C GLU A 79 -7.08 0.11 -7.48
N ALA A 80 -5.80 0.42 -7.72
CA ALA A 80 -4.70 -0.39 -7.26
C ALA A 80 -4.66 -0.51 -5.72
N VAL A 81 -4.93 0.60 -5.01
CA VAL A 81 -5.09 0.58 -3.55
C VAL A 81 -6.26 -0.31 -3.15
N ALA A 82 -7.42 -0.22 -3.82
CA ALA A 82 -8.56 -1.07 -3.52
C ALA A 82 -8.26 -2.57 -3.72
N ILE A 83 -7.63 -2.93 -4.84
CA ILE A 83 -7.22 -4.32 -5.16
C ILE A 83 -6.29 -4.86 -4.08
N LEU A 84 -5.28 -4.09 -3.69
CA LEU A 84 -4.30 -4.51 -2.68
C LEU A 84 -4.88 -4.50 -1.26
N SER A 85 -5.77 -3.55 -0.94
CA SER A 85 -6.54 -3.53 0.31
C SER A 85 -7.41 -4.77 0.47
N GLU A 86 -8.06 -5.20 -0.61
CA GLU A 86 -8.88 -6.41 -0.60
C GLU A 86 -8.02 -7.66 -0.39
N LYS A 87 -6.89 -7.77 -1.08
CA LYS A 87 -5.96 -8.90 -0.94
C LYS A 87 -5.33 -9.00 0.46
N THR A 88 -5.00 -7.87 1.06
CA THR A 88 -4.35 -7.81 2.39
C THR A 88 -5.34 -7.80 3.54
N GLY A 89 -6.62 -7.53 3.27
CA GLY A 89 -7.63 -7.24 4.29
C GLY A 89 -7.44 -5.89 5.00
N ILE A 90 -6.43 -5.09 4.61
CA ILE A 90 -6.14 -3.79 5.21
C ILE A 90 -6.99 -2.73 4.52
N LYS A 91 -8.04 -2.29 5.20
CA LYS A 91 -8.96 -1.26 4.73
C LYS A 91 -8.78 0.03 5.52
N GLU A 92 -9.08 1.14 4.88
CA GLU A 92 -9.30 2.40 5.59
C GLU A 92 -10.49 2.22 6.54
N GLU A 93 -10.29 2.53 7.82
CA GLU A 93 -11.42 2.79 8.71
C GLU A 93 -12.11 4.03 8.16
N LYS A 94 -13.24 3.84 7.48
CA LYS A 94 -14.12 4.95 7.16
C LYS A 94 -14.69 5.44 8.47
N THR A 95 -14.08 6.46 9.07
CA THR A 95 -14.76 7.24 10.10
C THR A 95 -15.94 7.90 9.41
N ASP A 96 -17.15 7.48 9.77
CA ASP A 96 -18.31 8.20 9.28
C ASP A 96 -18.30 9.63 9.84
N ALA A 97 -18.99 10.54 9.16
CA ALA A 97 -19.00 11.95 9.55
C ALA A 97 -19.49 12.15 11.00
N LEU A 98 -20.32 11.22 11.50
CA LEU A 98 -20.78 11.19 12.87
C LEU A 98 -19.63 10.87 13.84
N THR A 99 -18.83 9.85 13.57
CA THR A 99 -17.68 9.46 14.40
C THR A 99 -16.63 10.57 14.44
N GLU A 100 -16.38 11.21 13.29
CA GLU A 100 -15.49 12.37 13.18
C GLU A 100 -16.00 13.55 14.04
N PHE A 101 -17.31 13.82 13.95
CA PHE A 101 -17.97 14.86 14.73
C PHE A 101 -17.94 14.56 16.24
N LEU A 102 -18.23 13.31 16.64
CA LEU A 102 -18.20 12.87 18.04
C LEU A 102 -16.80 13.00 18.63
N LYS A 103 -15.75 12.58 17.91
CA LYS A 103 -14.36 12.75 18.35
C LYS A 103 -14.01 14.23 18.55
N LYS A 104 -14.43 15.10 17.62
CA LYS A 104 -14.25 16.56 17.76
C LYS A 104 -14.98 17.12 18.97
N MET A 105 -16.24 16.74 19.17
CA MET A 105 -17.04 17.17 20.32
C MET A 105 -16.41 16.73 21.63
N GLN A 106 -15.98 15.47 21.72
CA GLN A 106 -15.29 14.93 22.89
C GLN A 106 -14.03 15.74 23.21
N CYS A 107 -13.19 16.03 22.22
CA CYS A 107 -11.97 16.83 22.41
C CYS A 107 -12.28 18.26 22.92
N LEU A 108 -13.36 18.88 22.42
CA LEU A 108 -13.78 20.21 22.90
C LEU A 108 -14.26 20.17 24.35
N PHE A 109 -15.04 19.15 24.72
CA PHE A 109 -15.53 18.98 26.08
C PHE A 109 -14.39 18.73 27.06
N GLU A 110 -13.45 17.84 26.74
CA GLU A 110 -12.28 17.55 27.57
C GLU A 110 -11.45 18.82 27.83
N LYS A 111 -11.14 19.61 26.79
CA LYS A 111 -10.41 20.87 26.94
C LYS A 111 -11.13 21.86 27.84
N ARG A 112 -12.45 21.96 27.72
CA ARG A 112 -13.27 22.88 28.52
C ARG A 112 -13.42 22.41 29.96
N LEU A 113 -13.50 21.10 30.19
CA LEU A 113 -13.55 20.50 31.53
C LEU A 113 -12.28 20.85 32.32
N LEU A 114 -11.11 20.68 31.69
CA LEU A 114 -9.81 20.94 32.30
C LEU A 114 -9.59 22.43 32.64
N GLN A 115 -10.33 23.33 32.00
CA GLN A 115 -10.28 24.77 32.28
C GLN A 115 -11.23 25.19 33.42
N SER A 116 -12.06 24.28 33.94
CA SER A 116 -13.03 24.57 35.00
C SER A 116 -12.64 23.88 36.30
N ASN A 117 -11.98 24.63 37.19
CA ASN A 117 -11.62 24.16 38.53
C ASN A 117 -12.84 23.73 39.36
N HIS A 118 -14.00 24.37 39.15
CA HIS A 118 -15.24 24.01 39.86
C HIS A 118 -15.81 22.67 39.36
N ALA A 119 -15.71 22.37 38.07
CA ALA A 119 -16.17 21.09 37.53
C ALA A 119 -15.23 19.94 37.91
N LEU A 120 -13.91 20.19 37.92
CA LEU A 120 -12.92 19.22 38.38
C LEU A 120 -13.06 18.87 39.86
N ALA A 121 -13.48 19.81 40.71
CA ALA A 121 -13.66 19.57 42.14
C ALA A 121 -14.81 18.60 42.48
N TYR A 122 -15.66 18.26 41.50
CA TYR A 122 -16.82 17.37 41.64
C TYR A 122 -16.62 15.98 41.01
N LEU A 123 -15.47 15.75 40.37
CA LEU A 123 -15.07 14.47 39.76
C LEU A 123 -14.00 13.79 40.63
#